data_AF-A0A316MZE2-F1
#
_entry.id   AF-A0A316MZE2-F1
#
_cell.length_a   1.000
_cell.length_b   1.000
_cell.length_c   1.000
_cell.angle_alpha   90.00
_cell.angle_beta   90.00
_cell.angle_gamma   90.00
#
_symmetry.space_group_name_H-M   'P 1'
#
loop_
_entity.id
_entity.type
_entity.pdbx_description
1 polymer ?
#
loop_
_entity_poly.entity_id
_entity_poly.type
_entity_poly.pdbx_seq_one_letter_code
_entity_poly.pdbx_strand_id
1 'polypeptide(L)'
;MKIYLLIIWSVLITSCTYRSDNISDKGEWVSVPVDSFAEGYNNIGGQIYWGYIVGDFTEEDNVGADIETFRVCKGSEYAKDKHHVYYPQVVICYEGFKEDKETGEYEGFGGEVAEKIVLKGAKPSQFKYIGNGYAVSGNKMFHDGEVIEWNDSIAKLNL
;
A
#
# COMPACT_ATOMS: atom_id res chain seq x y z
N MET A 1 11.44 63.50 -1.71
CA MET A 1 11.27 62.54 -2.82
C MET A 1 12.19 61.35 -2.61
N LYS A 2 11.63 60.22 -2.18
CA LYS A 2 11.99 58.83 -2.55
C LYS A 2 11.07 57.90 -1.74
N ILE A 3 9.94 57.57 -2.35
CA ILE A 3 9.00 56.56 -1.85
C ILE A 3 9.60 55.21 -2.24
N TYR A 4 9.98 54.40 -1.27
CA TYR A 4 10.39 53.02 -1.52
C TYR A 4 9.13 52.16 -1.57
N LEU A 5 8.73 51.78 -2.79
CA LEU A 5 7.68 50.78 -3.02
C LEU A 5 8.23 49.40 -2.64
N LEU A 6 7.84 48.89 -1.46
CA LEU A 6 7.98 47.48 -1.11
C LEU A 6 6.82 46.70 -1.75
N ILE A 7 7.05 46.19 -2.96
CA ILE A 7 6.14 45.23 -3.59
C ILE A 7 6.41 43.88 -2.91
N ILE A 8 5.65 43.57 -1.87
CA ILE A 8 5.60 42.25 -1.26
C ILE A 8 4.83 41.36 -2.25
N TRP A 9 5.57 40.52 -2.96
CA TRP A 9 5.04 39.50 -3.84
C TRP A 9 4.33 38.45 -2.98
N SER A 10 3.03 38.61 -2.79
CA SER A 10 2.17 37.59 -2.22
C SER A 10 2.10 36.43 -3.21
N VAL A 11 2.97 35.45 -3.02
CA VAL A 11 2.85 34.13 -3.66
C VAL A 11 1.52 33.56 -3.19
N LEU A 12 0.51 33.65 -4.05
CA LEU A 12 -0.74 32.91 -3.90
C LEU A 12 -0.36 31.43 -4.04
N ILE A 13 -0.09 30.78 -2.91
CA ILE A 13 -0.08 29.32 -2.84
C ILE A 13 -1.55 28.93 -3.03
N THR A 14 -2.00 28.80 -4.27
CA THR A 14 -3.26 28.12 -4.54
C THR A 14 -3.01 26.67 -4.17
N SER A 15 -3.34 26.30 -2.93
CA SER A 15 -3.35 24.90 -2.53
C SER A 15 -4.28 24.20 -3.52
N CYS A 16 -3.72 23.32 -4.36
CA CYS A 16 -4.53 22.46 -5.20
C CYS A 16 -5.48 21.70 -4.27
N THR A 17 -6.77 21.98 -4.37
CA THR A 17 -7.79 21.18 -3.68
C THR A 17 -7.98 19.91 -4.47
N TYR A 18 -7.86 18.78 -3.78
CA TYR A 18 -8.10 17.47 -4.34
C TYR A 18 -9.46 16.96 -3.90
N ARG A 19 -10.07 16.11 -4.72
CA ARG A 19 -11.37 15.50 -4.38
C ARG A 19 -11.32 14.69 -3.10
N SER A 20 -10.19 14.06 -2.81
CA SER A 20 -9.96 13.30 -1.57
C SER A 20 -9.89 14.17 -0.32
N ASP A 21 -9.64 15.47 -0.42
CA ASP A 21 -9.33 16.32 0.75
C ASP A 21 -10.48 16.31 1.78
N ASN A 22 -11.72 16.31 1.30
CA ASN A 22 -12.94 16.34 2.14
C ASN A 22 -13.52 14.96 2.48
N ILE A 23 -12.81 13.87 2.16
CA ILE A 23 -13.24 12.51 2.49
C ILE A 23 -12.61 12.09 3.82
N SER A 24 -13.35 11.38 4.69
CA SER A 24 -12.76 10.81 5.91
C SER A 24 -12.03 9.50 5.59
N ASP A 25 -10.85 9.30 6.19
CA ASP A 25 -10.23 7.97 6.22
C ASP A 25 -11.01 7.10 7.21
N LYS A 26 -11.46 5.93 6.75
CA LYS A 26 -12.16 4.91 7.54
C LYS A 26 -11.26 3.72 7.87
N GLY A 27 -10.01 3.71 7.38
CA GLY A 27 -9.07 2.65 7.66
C GLY A 27 -8.64 2.63 9.13
N GLU A 28 -8.63 1.44 9.72
CA GLU A 28 -7.88 1.19 10.96
C GLU A 28 -6.47 0.74 10.57
N TRP A 29 -5.50 1.66 10.69
CA TRP A 29 -4.12 1.46 10.26
C TRP A 29 -3.26 0.95 11.41
N VAL A 30 -2.75 -0.27 11.31
CA VAL A 30 -1.95 -0.92 12.36
C VAL A 30 -0.55 -1.26 11.87
N SER A 31 0.42 -1.25 12.79
CA SER A 31 1.77 -1.76 12.52
C SER A 31 1.76 -3.28 12.41
N VAL A 32 2.72 -3.83 11.67
CA VAL A 32 3.05 -5.27 11.71
C VAL A 32 4.29 -5.41 12.61
N PRO A 33 4.16 -5.92 13.85
CA PRO A 33 5.32 -6.11 14.72
C PRO A 33 6.36 -7.02 14.09
N VAL A 34 7.62 -6.86 14.47
CA VAL A 34 8.71 -7.75 14.03
C VAL A 34 8.36 -9.20 14.38
N ASP A 35 8.60 -10.10 13.42
CA ASP A 35 8.31 -11.53 13.47
C ASP A 35 6.82 -11.83 13.66
N SER A 36 5.98 -11.07 12.95
CA SER A 36 4.52 -11.20 12.96
C SER A 36 3.94 -11.01 11.56
N PHE A 37 2.63 -11.23 11.43
CA PHE A 37 1.90 -11.03 10.18
C PHE A 37 0.60 -10.26 10.43
N ALA A 38 0.16 -9.50 9.42
CA ALA A 38 -1.17 -8.89 9.39
C ALA A 38 -1.59 -8.59 7.95
N GLU A 39 -2.85 -8.90 7.61
CA GLU A 39 -3.47 -8.53 6.33
C GLU A 39 -2.66 -8.93 5.08
N GLY A 40 -2.07 -10.14 5.12
CA GLY A 40 -1.22 -10.66 4.03
C GLY A 40 0.23 -10.16 4.04
N TYR A 41 0.60 -9.24 4.94
CA TYR A 41 1.97 -8.77 5.08
C TYR A 41 2.68 -9.48 6.23
N ASN A 42 3.91 -9.94 5.98
CA ASN A 42 4.80 -10.53 6.97
C ASN A 42 5.92 -9.53 7.30
N ASN A 43 6.23 -9.38 8.58
CA ASN A 43 7.41 -8.66 9.03
C ASN A 43 8.40 -9.68 9.59
N ILE A 44 9.49 -9.94 8.85
CA ILE A 44 10.49 -10.94 9.21
C ILE A 44 11.80 -10.20 9.42
N GLY A 45 12.30 -10.18 10.66
CA GLY A 45 13.55 -9.48 10.99
C GLY A 45 13.55 -7.98 10.64
N GLY A 46 12.39 -7.32 10.61
CA GLY A 46 12.25 -5.90 10.26
C GLY A 46 12.09 -5.62 8.76
N GLN A 47 11.98 -6.65 7.94
CA GLN A 47 11.72 -6.55 6.50
C GLN A 47 10.28 -6.95 6.18
N ILE A 48 9.63 -6.22 5.28
CA ILE A 48 8.23 -6.44 4.92
C ILE A 48 8.13 -7.26 3.65
N TYR A 49 7.32 -8.31 3.71
CA TYR A 49 6.98 -9.19 2.62
C TYR A 49 5.46 -9.25 2.47
N TRP A 50 4.97 -9.62 1.29
CA TRP A 50 3.54 -9.87 1.08
C TRP A 50 3.33 -11.28 0.54
N GLY A 51 2.29 -11.94 1.03
CA GLY A 51 1.88 -13.28 0.61
C GLY A 51 2.42 -14.38 1.52
N TYR A 52 2.69 -15.55 0.96
CA TYR A 52 3.14 -16.73 1.69
C TYR A 52 4.03 -17.61 0.82
N ILE A 53 5.06 -18.22 1.40
CA ILE A 53 5.94 -19.20 0.73
C ILE A 53 6.10 -20.42 1.64
N VAL A 54 6.05 -21.62 1.05
CA VAL A 54 6.52 -22.86 1.70
C VAL A 54 8.04 -22.84 1.65
N GLY A 55 8.65 -22.42 2.77
CA GLY A 55 10.08 -22.12 2.89
C GLY A 55 10.29 -20.70 3.42
N ASP A 56 11.39 -20.06 3.03
CA ASP A 56 11.75 -18.71 3.46
C ASP A 56 11.59 -17.70 2.33
N PHE A 57 11.12 -16.50 2.67
CA PHE A 57 11.24 -15.34 1.78
C PHE A 57 12.72 -14.99 1.58
N THR A 58 13.05 -14.53 0.37
CA THR A 58 14.39 -14.04 0.02
C THR A 58 14.43 -12.52 0.01
N GLU A 59 15.62 -11.91 -0.09
CA GLU A 59 15.73 -10.45 -0.22
C GLU A 59 15.02 -9.90 -1.46
N GLU A 60 14.89 -10.70 -2.53
CA GLU A 60 14.21 -10.30 -3.77
C GLU A 60 12.69 -10.15 -3.59
N ASP A 61 12.12 -10.85 -2.61
CA ASP A 61 10.69 -10.79 -2.29
C ASP A 61 10.33 -9.59 -1.38
N ASN A 62 11.34 -8.86 -0.88
CA ASN A 62 11.13 -7.75 0.04
C ASN A 62 10.40 -6.60 -0.67
N VAL A 63 9.30 -6.13 -0.06
CA VAL A 63 8.49 -5.01 -0.54
C VAL A 63 9.27 -3.69 -0.58
N GLY A 64 10.34 -3.57 0.21
CA GLY A 64 11.16 -2.37 0.32
C GLY A 64 10.48 -1.26 1.13
N ALA A 65 9.57 -1.63 2.02
CA ALA A 65 8.79 -0.67 2.81
C ALA A 65 9.62 0.01 3.91
N ASP A 66 9.28 1.27 4.20
CA ASP A 66 9.82 1.98 5.36
C ASP A 66 9.17 1.45 6.64
N ILE A 67 9.85 0.51 7.32
CA ILE A 67 9.28 -0.23 8.44
C ILE A 67 8.78 0.66 9.59
N GLU A 68 9.45 1.79 9.85
CA GLU A 68 9.07 2.70 10.94
C GLU A 68 7.65 3.28 10.74
N THR A 69 7.33 3.61 9.49
CA THR A 69 6.05 4.24 9.11
C THR A 69 5.07 3.28 8.43
N PHE A 70 5.48 2.05 8.13
CA PHE A 70 4.65 1.05 7.47
C PHE A 70 3.44 0.64 8.33
N ARG A 71 2.24 0.73 7.75
CA ARG A 71 0.97 0.35 8.37
C ARG A 71 0.09 -0.38 7.37
N VAL A 72 -0.60 -1.41 7.83
CA VAL A 72 -1.62 -2.15 7.06
C VAL A 72 -3.01 -1.69 7.50
N CYS A 73 -3.97 -1.64 6.58
CA CYS A 73 -5.35 -1.31 6.88
C CYS A 73 -6.14 -2.57 7.18
N LYS A 74 -6.63 -2.72 8.42
CA LYS A 74 -7.37 -3.92 8.83
C LYS A 74 -8.55 -4.26 7.93
N GLY A 75 -8.73 -5.55 7.65
CA GLY A 75 -9.79 -6.06 6.81
C GLY A 75 -9.66 -5.69 5.33
N SER A 76 -8.44 -5.39 4.88
CA SER A 76 -8.10 -5.08 3.48
C SER A 76 -6.63 -5.36 3.21
N GLU A 77 -6.24 -5.50 1.94
CA GLU A 77 -4.83 -5.70 1.56
C GLU A 77 -4.07 -4.38 1.33
N TYR A 78 -4.71 -3.23 1.58
CA TYR A 78 -4.03 -1.94 1.49
C TYR A 78 -3.02 -1.79 2.62
N ALA A 79 -1.83 -1.33 2.27
CA ALA A 79 -0.85 -0.84 3.23
C ALA A 79 -0.27 0.49 2.76
N LYS A 80 0.39 1.23 3.66
CA LYS A 80 1.12 2.46 3.31
C LYS A 80 2.27 2.70 4.27
N ASP A 81 3.29 3.38 3.77
CA ASP A 81 4.31 4.02 4.59
C ASP A 81 4.43 5.50 4.19
N LYS A 82 5.48 6.21 4.64
CA LYS A 82 5.65 7.64 4.30
C LYS A 82 5.94 7.90 2.80
N HIS A 83 6.30 6.88 2.02
CA HIS A 83 6.75 6.99 0.64
C HIS A 83 5.75 6.39 -0.36
N HIS A 84 5.15 5.25 -0.05
CA HIS A 84 4.33 4.48 -0.96
C HIS A 84 3.01 4.00 -0.33
N VAL A 85 2.07 3.71 -1.21
CA VAL A 85 0.87 2.94 -0.90
C VAL A 85 1.02 1.60 -1.61
N TYR A 86 0.59 0.54 -0.95
CA TYR A 86 0.78 -0.84 -1.35
C TYR A 86 -0.58 -1.53 -1.52
N TYR A 87 -0.70 -2.34 -2.57
CA TYR A 87 -1.77 -3.30 -2.79
C TYR A 87 -1.26 -4.35 -3.79
N PRO A 88 -1.46 -5.66 -3.55
CA PRO A 88 -1.01 -6.73 -4.47
C PRO A 88 -1.80 -6.70 -5.79
N GLN A 89 -1.27 -6.03 -6.82
CA GLN A 89 -1.96 -5.86 -8.11
C GLN A 89 -1.73 -7.02 -9.08
N VAL A 90 -0.54 -7.63 -9.02
CA VAL A 90 -0.18 -8.80 -9.81
C VAL A 90 0.40 -9.81 -8.86
N VAL A 91 -0.32 -10.91 -8.69
CA VAL A 91 0.01 -12.00 -7.79
C VAL A 91 0.50 -13.19 -8.60
N ILE A 92 1.64 -13.72 -8.21
CA ILE A 92 2.25 -14.91 -8.80
C ILE A 92 2.04 -16.07 -7.82
N CYS A 93 1.31 -17.08 -8.26
CA CYS A 93 1.16 -18.35 -7.56
C CYS A 93 2.06 -19.38 -8.24
N TYR A 94 2.84 -20.11 -7.46
CA TYR A 94 3.63 -21.23 -7.95
C TYR A 94 3.55 -22.39 -6.98
N GLU A 95 3.62 -23.61 -7.51
CA GLU A 95 3.66 -24.84 -6.72
C GLU A 95 4.43 -25.91 -7.48
N GLY A 96 4.99 -26.87 -6.74
CA GLY A 96 5.70 -27.99 -7.32
C GLY A 96 6.20 -28.95 -6.25
N PHE A 97 6.95 -29.95 -6.71
CA PHE A 97 7.63 -30.91 -5.84
C PHE A 97 9.11 -30.93 -6.18
N LYS A 98 9.95 -31.04 -5.15
CA LYS A 98 11.40 -31.18 -5.28
C LYS A 98 11.82 -32.47 -4.59
N GLU A 99 12.59 -33.29 -5.29
CA GLU A 99 13.20 -34.48 -4.71
C GLU A 99 14.38 -34.08 -3.80
N ASP A 100 14.33 -34.54 -2.56
CA ASP A 100 15.48 -34.59 -1.66
C ASP A 100 16.43 -35.67 -2.19
N LYS A 101 17.62 -35.24 -2.63
CA LYS A 101 18.61 -36.14 -3.24
C LYS A 101 19.26 -37.11 -2.26
N GLU A 102 19.17 -36.85 -0.95
CA GLU A 102 19.72 -37.73 0.08
C GLU A 102 18.73 -38.83 0.48
N THR A 103 17.45 -38.48 0.61
CA THR A 103 16.40 -39.41 1.07
C THR A 103 15.60 -40.04 -0.07
N GLY A 104 15.57 -39.41 -1.25
CA GLY A 104 14.69 -39.77 -2.37
C GLY A 104 13.22 -39.36 -2.15
N GLU A 105 12.92 -38.62 -1.08
CA GLU A 105 11.58 -38.14 -0.78
C GLU A 105 11.25 -36.87 -1.59
N TYR A 106 9.96 -36.65 -1.86
CA TYR A 106 9.50 -35.45 -2.55
C TYR A 106 8.91 -34.46 -1.55
N GLU A 107 9.46 -33.26 -1.49
CA GLU A 107 8.95 -32.15 -0.70
C GLU A 107 8.15 -31.21 -1.61
N GLY A 108 6.94 -30.86 -1.18
CA GLY A 108 6.14 -29.83 -1.86
C GLY A 108 6.72 -28.45 -1.59
N PHE A 109 6.85 -27.63 -2.63
CA PHE A 109 7.14 -26.22 -2.50
C PHE A 109 6.07 -25.41 -3.21
N GLY A 110 5.92 -24.15 -2.82
CA GLY A 110 4.98 -23.25 -3.47
C GLY A 110 4.87 -21.95 -2.72
N GLY A 111 4.10 -21.03 -3.28
CA GLY A 111 3.88 -19.73 -2.68
C GLY A 111 3.03 -18.82 -3.53
N GLU A 112 2.68 -17.71 -2.91
CA GLU A 112 1.96 -16.59 -3.46
C GLU A 112 2.73 -15.33 -3.11
N VAL A 113 3.18 -14.58 -4.12
CA VAL A 113 3.93 -13.33 -3.96
C VAL A 113 3.40 -12.26 -4.90
N ALA A 114 3.56 -11.00 -4.52
CA ALA A 114 3.16 -9.87 -5.36
C ALA A 114 4.32 -9.42 -6.27
N GLU A 115 4.18 -9.60 -7.58
CA GLU A 115 5.12 -9.03 -8.57
C GLU A 115 4.98 -7.50 -8.65
N LYS A 116 3.75 -6.99 -8.48
CA LYS A 116 3.46 -5.56 -8.51
C LYS A 116 2.64 -5.16 -7.31
N ILE A 117 3.29 -4.53 -6.33
CA ILE A 117 2.64 -4.14 -5.07
C ILE A 117 2.55 -2.63 -4.85
N VAL A 118 3.45 -1.82 -5.43
CA VAL A 118 3.40 -0.36 -5.28
C VAL A 118 2.28 0.23 -6.13
N LEU A 119 1.29 0.82 -5.47
CA LEU A 119 0.10 1.40 -6.08
C LEU A 119 0.42 2.74 -6.76
N LYS A 120 0.74 2.69 -8.06
CA LYS A 120 1.22 3.85 -8.81
C LYS A 120 0.23 5.03 -8.82
N GLY A 121 0.74 6.19 -8.40
CA GLY A 121 0.02 7.46 -8.42
C GLY A 121 -0.98 7.65 -7.26
N ALA A 122 -0.99 6.74 -6.29
CA ALA A 122 -1.46 7.05 -4.94
C ALA A 122 -0.37 7.80 -4.18
N LYS A 123 -0.74 8.83 -3.43
CA LYS A 123 0.16 9.56 -2.53
C LYS A 123 -0.19 9.19 -1.09
N PRO A 124 0.75 8.68 -0.28
CA PRO A 124 0.44 8.17 1.06
C PRO A 124 -0.22 9.21 1.97
N SER A 125 0.26 10.45 1.92
CA SER A 125 -0.28 11.57 2.72
C SER A 125 -1.72 11.97 2.36
N GLN A 126 -2.22 11.50 1.21
CA GLN A 126 -3.58 11.76 0.73
C GLN A 126 -4.42 10.49 0.63
N PHE A 127 -3.83 9.33 0.92
CA PHE A 127 -4.49 8.03 0.74
C PHE A 127 -5.42 7.76 1.91
N LYS A 128 -6.69 7.51 1.59
CA LYS A 128 -7.76 7.23 2.54
C LYS A 128 -8.47 5.97 2.12
N TYR A 129 -8.56 5.00 3.02
CA TYR A 129 -9.41 3.84 2.82
C TYR A 129 -10.85 4.24 3.17
N ILE A 130 -11.81 3.87 2.33
CA ILE A 130 -13.22 4.23 2.55
C ILE A 130 -14.13 3.01 2.72
N GLY A 131 -13.58 1.80 2.80
CA GLY A 131 -14.32 0.57 3.08
C GLY A 131 -14.62 -0.26 1.84
N ASN A 132 -14.84 -1.58 2.05
CA ASN A 132 -15.20 -2.55 1.02
C ASN A 132 -14.27 -2.50 -0.21
N GLY A 133 -12.95 -2.48 0.00
CA GLY A 133 -11.98 -2.43 -1.11
C GLY A 133 -11.79 -1.05 -1.74
N TYR A 134 -12.65 -0.07 -1.44
CA TYR A 134 -12.54 1.27 -1.99
C TYR A 134 -11.55 2.15 -1.24
N ALA A 135 -10.81 2.95 -2.00
CA ALA A 135 -9.92 3.97 -1.49
C ALA A 135 -9.85 5.19 -2.42
N VAL A 136 -9.30 6.29 -1.92
CA VAL A 136 -9.08 7.52 -2.69
C VAL A 136 -7.71 8.13 -2.39
N SER A 137 -7.14 8.83 -3.36
CA SER A 137 -5.91 9.61 -3.19
C SER A 137 -5.84 10.72 -4.23
N GLY A 138 -5.82 11.97 -3.77
CA GLY A 138 -5.89 13.13 -4.64
C GLY A 138 -7.21 13.14 -5.43
N ASN A 139 -7.11 13.06 -6.76
CA ASN A 139 -8.25 13.02 -7.67
C ASN A 139 -8.57 11.60 -8.19
N LYS A 140 -7.94 10.58 -7.61
CA LYS A 140 -8.12 9.18 -8.01
C LYS A 140 -8.98 8.43 -7.01
N MET A 141 -9.76 7.49 -7.54
CA MET A 141 -10.48 6.49 -6.78
C MET A 141 -9.92 5.12 -7.15
N PHE A 142 -9.89 4.24 -6.18
CA PHE A 142 -9.38 2.88 -6.31
C PHE A 142 -10.42 1.90 -5.79
N HIS A 143 -10.44 0.70 -6.37
CA HIS A 143 -11.14 -0.46 -5.85
C HIS A 143 -10.21 -1.65 -6.00
N ASP A 144 -9.84 -2.28 -4.87
CA ASP A 144 -8.94 -3.44 -4.85
C ASP A 144 -7.65 -3.19 -5.65
N GLY A 145 -6.99 -2.05 -5.40
CA GLY A 145 -5.74 -1.67 -6.05
C GLY A 145 -5.87 -1.19 -7.51
N GLU A 146 -7.06 -1.26 -8.11
CA GLU A 146 -7.29 -0.79 -9.47
C GLU A 146 -7.84 0.62 -9.50
N VAL A 147 -7.35 1.44 -10.43
CA VAL A 147 -7.87 2.81 -10.62
C VAL A 147 -9.21 2.73 -11.31
N ILE A 148 -10.23 3.33 -10.70
CA ILE A 148 -11.58 3.39 -11.27
C ILE A 148 -12.01 4.84 -11.52
N GLU A 149 -13.02 4.99 -12.37
CA GLU A 149 -13.70 6.27 -12.54
C GLU A 149 -14.30 6.73 -11.22
N TRP A 150 -14.13 8.01 -10.92
CA TRP A 150 -14.59 8.53 -9.65
C TRP A 150 -16.12 8.55 -9.58
N ASN A 151 -16.66 7.99 -8.50
CA ASN A 151 -18.08 8.00 -8.21
C ASN A 151 -18.39 8.69 -6.86
N ASP A 152 -19.06 9.85 -6.93
CA ASP A 152 -19.40 10.61 -5.73
C ASP A 152 -20.37 9.86 -4.80
N SER A 153 -21.19 8.94 -5.31
CA SER A 153 -22.07 8.12 -4.49
C SER A 153 -21.25 7.18 -3.61
N ILE A 154 -20.21 6.53 -4.14
CA ILE A 154 -19.30 5.67 -3.36
C ILE A 154 -18.53 6.50 -2.32
N ALA A 155 -18.03 7.67 -2.72
CA ALA A 155 -17.32 8.57 -1.82
C ALA A 155 -18.20 9.09 -0.66
N LYS A 156 -19.52 9.20 -0.86
CA LYS A 156 -20.49 9.70 0.13
C LYS A 156 -21.21 8.62 0.93
N LEU A 157 -21.45 7.43 0.36
CA LEU A 157 -22.04 6.28 1.05
C LEU A 157 -21.18 5.83 2.24
N ASN A 158 -19.90 6.14 2.15
CA ASN A 158 -18.92 5.90 3.19
C ASN A 158 -18.56 7.19 3.95
N LEU A 159 -19.49 8.13 4.13
CA LEU A 159 -19.40 9.16 5.18
C LEU A 159 -20.03 8.68 6.50
#